data_AF-A0A3C1K6E2-F1
#
_entry.id   AF-A0A3C1K6E2-F1
#
_cell.length_a   1.000
_cell.length_b   1.000
_cell.length_c   1.000
_cell.angle_alpha   90.00
_cell.angle_beta   90.00
_cell.angle_gamma   90.00
#
_symmetry.space_group_name_H-M   'P 1'
#
loop_
_entity.id
_entity.type
_entity.pdbx_description
1 polymer ?
#
loop_
_entity_poly.entity_id
_entity_poly.type
_entity_poly.pdbx_seq_one_letter_code
_entity_poly.pdbx_strand_id
1 'polypeptide(L)'
;MNDDNNNDNKEEKAKSKLIDDGRTIANMDVPGFRWHTPEKQKRKRKELVELGISKQERRAMIKGALLAIFPVVFAFITLFFVAFLIIHFWLT
;
A
#
# COMPACT_ATOMS: atom_id res chain seq x y z
N MET A 1 -3.82 -71.29 4.10
CA MET A 1 -2.79 -70.27 3.85
C MET A 1 -3.52 -69.00 3.46
N ASN A 2 -3.24 -67.89 4.14
CA ASN A 2 -3.97 -66.62 4.04
C ASN A 2 -3.48 -65.80 2.85
N ASP A 3 -4.42 -65.30 2.04
CA ASP A 3 -4.17 -64.29 1.02
C ASP A 3 -4.63 -62.92 1.54
N ASP A 4 -3.76 -62.27 2.32
CA ASP A 4 -3.96 -60.88 2.76
C ASP A 4 -3.30 -59.93 1.75
N ASN A 5 -4.00 -59.61 0.66
CA ASN A 5 -3.66 -58.48 -0.20
C ASN A 5 -4.60 -57.31 0.09
N ASN A 6 -4.32 -56.61 1.18
CA ASN A 6 -4.97 -55.35 1.50
C ASN A 6 -4.37 -54.22 0.64
N ASN A 7 -5.02 -53.92 -0.48
CA ASN A 7 -4.68 -52.78 -1.32
C ASN A 7 -5.41 -51.55 -0.79
N ASP A 8 -4.73 -50.83 0.09
CA ASP A 8 -5.15 -49.53 0.61
C ASP A 8 -5.17 -48.51 -0.54
N ASN A 9 -6.33 -48.34 -1.17
CA ASN A 9 -6.58 -47.25 -2.11
C ASN A 9 -6.54 -45.89 -1.38
N LYS A 10 -5.34 -45.34 -1.22
CA LYS A 10 -5.14 -43.93 -0.87
C LYS A 10 -5.53 -43.07 -2.07
N GLU A 11 -6.79 -42.67 -2.13
CA GLU A 11 -7.22 -41.58 -2.99
C GLU A 11 -6.56 -40.27 -2.51
N GLU A 12 -5.44 -39.91 -3.14
CA GLU A 12 -4.89 -38.56 -3.03
C GLU A 12 -5.90 -37.57 -3.59
N LYS A 13 -6.66 -36.92 -2.70
CA LYS A 13 -7.55 -35.82 -3.07
C LYS A 13 -6.71 -34.68 -3.66
N ALA A 14 -6.66 -34.61 -4.99
CA ALA A 14 -6.07 -33.50 -5.71
C ALA A 14 -6.76 -32.21 -5.27
N LYS A 15 -6.06 -31.40 -4.47
CA LYS A 15 -6.56 -30.08 -4.05
C LYS A 15 -6.65 -29.22 -5.31
N SER A 16 -7.87 -28.91 -5.73
CA SER A 16 -8.11 -27.97 -6.82
C SER A 16 -7.43 -26.65 -6.49
N LYS A 17 -6.71 -26.10 -7.47
CA LYS A 17 -6.00 -24.84 -7.33
C LYS A 17 -7.06 -23.75 -7.11
N LEU A 18 -7.13 -23.23 -5.89
CA LEU A 18 -7.99 -22.09 -5.58
C LEU A 18 -7.48 -20.88 -6.38
N ILE A 19 -8.22 -20.51 -7.42
CA ILE A 19 -8.01 -19.26 -8.15
C ILE A 19 -8.82 -18.21 -7.41
N ASP A 20 -8.13 -17.26 -6.79
CA ASP A 20 -8.77 -16.17 -6.07
C ASP A 20 -9.11 -15.04 -7.05
N ASP A 21 -10.40 -14.94 -7.39
CA ASP A 21 -10.94 -13.88 -8.27
C ASP A 21 -11.08 -12.52 -7.54
N GLY A 22 -10.71 -12.43 -6.26
CA GLY A 22 -10.82 -11.22 -5.44
C GLY A 22 -12.26 -10.77 -5.15
N ARG A 23 -13.26 -11.59 -5.52
CA ARG A 23 -14.68 -11.34 -5.28
C ARG A 23 -15.08 -11.78 -3.88
N THR A 24 -15.78 -10.91 -3.16
CA THR A 24 -16.38 -11.24 -1.87
C THR A 24 -17.68 -12.03 -2.12
N ILE A 25 -17.69 -13.31 -1.77
CA ILE A 25 -18.88 -14.18 -1.87
C ILE A 25 -19.89 -13.85 -0.76
N ALA A 26 -19.41 -13.52 0.44
CA ALA A 26 -20.23 -13.17 1.58
C ALA A 26 -19.59 -12.05 2.42
N ASN A 27 -20.41 -11.13 2.93
CA ASN A 27 -19.94 -10.06 3.81
C ASN A 27 -19.73 -10.61 5.23
N MET A 28 -18.47 -10.86 5.61
CA MET A 28 -18.06 -11.33 6.94
C MET A 28 -17.49 -10.20 7.82
N ASP A 29 -17.88 -8.96 7.54
CA ASP A 29 -17.45 -7.81 8.33
C ASP A 29 -18.22 -7.76 9.65
N VAL A 30 -17.58 -8.18 10.74
CA VAL A 30 -18.19 -8.26 12.08
C VAL A 30 -17.55 -7.20 13.01
N PRO A 31 -18.33 -6.33 13.67
CA PRO A 31 -17.81 -5.33 14.59
C PRO A 31 -16.98 -5.95 15.72
N GLY A 32 -15.84 -5.34 16.05
CA GLY A 32 -14.98 -5.76 17.17
C GLY A 32 -13.89 -6.79 16.81
N PHE A 33 -13.88 -7.34 15.60
CA PHE A 33 -12.82 -8.22 15.13
C PHE A 33 -11.66 -7.45 14.47
N ARG A 34 -10.46 -8.04 14.45
CA ARG A 34 -9.25 -7.42 13.88
C ARG A 34 -9.36 -7.10 12.38
N TRP A 35 -10.21 -7.83 11.66
CA TRP A 35 -10.48 -7.63 10.23
C TRP A 35 -11.69 -6.73 9.98
N HIS A 36 -12.31 -6.18 11.03
CA HIS A 36 -13.43 -5.27 10.89
C HIS A 36 -12.97 -3.99 10.18
N THR A 37 -13.62 -3.66 9.07
CA THR A 37 -13.36 -2.39 8.39
C THR A 37 -14.50 -1.43 8.67
N PRO A 38 -14.30 -0.37 9.47
CA PRO A 38 -15.36 0.59 9.75
C PRO A 38 -15.87 1.22 8.45
N GLU A 39 -17.18 1.46 8.39
CA GLU A 39 -17.87 1.99 7.20
C GLU A 39 -17.25 3.29 6.66
N LYS A 40 -16.69 4.13 7.54
CA LYS A 40 -15.97 5.35 7.14
C LYS A 40 -14.75 5.04 6.26
N GLN A 41 -14.01 3.98 6.55
CA GLN A 41 -12.86 3.57 5.74
C GLN A 41 -13.30 2.92 4.41
N LYS A 42 -14.39 2.15 4.41
CA LYS A 42 -14.95 1.59 3.17
C LYS A 42 -15.39 2.69 2.19
N ARG A 43 -16.08 3.72 2.69
CA ARG A 43 -16.50 4.89 1.88
C ARG A 43 -15.30 5.61 1.28
N LYS A 44 -14.30 5.94 2.09
CA LYS A 44 -13.05 6.55 1.59
C LYS A 44 -12.37 5.70 0.52
N ARG A 45 -12.33 4.38 0.69
CA ARG A 45 -11.74 3.48 -0.31
C ARG A 45 -12.54 3.47 -1.60
N LYS A 46 -13.88 3.49 -1.52
CA LYS A 46 -14.76 3.61 -2.70
C LYS A 46 -14.54 4.95 -3.41
N GLU A 47 -14.52 6.05 -2.68
CA GLU A 47 -14.24 7.39 -3.22
C GLU A 47 -12.87 7.45 -3.91
N LEU A 48 -11.83 6.84 -3.33
CA LEU A 48 -10.50 6.78 -3.94
C LEU A 48 -10.45 5.91 -5.21
N VAL A 49 -11.25 4.84 -5.26
CA VAL A 49 -11.37 3.97 -6.44
C VAL A 49 -12.20 4.64 -7.52
N GLU A 50 -13.28 5.33 -7.15
CA GLU A 50 -14.16 6.11 -8.02
C GLU A 50 -13.44 7.32 -8.62
N LEU A 51 -12.53 7.94 -7.87
CA LEU A 51 -11.64 8.98 -8.37
C LEU A 51 -10.66 8.46 -9.45
N GLY A 52 -10.55 7.14 -9.63
CA GLY A 52 -9.96 6.52 -10.81
C GLY A 52 -8.49 6.88 -11.07
N ILE A 53 -7.78 7.42 -10.08
CA ILE A 53 -6.43 7.96 -10.27
C ILE A 53 -5.50 6.85 -10.76
N SER A 54 -5.02 7.01 -11.99
CA SER A 54 -3.99 6.15 -12.55
C SER A 54 -2.71 6.26 -11.73
N LYS A 55 -1.94 5.17 -11.67
CA LYS A 55 -0.63 5.16 -10.98
C LYS A 55 0.30 6.27 -11.49
N GLN A 56 0.13 6.69 -12.74
CA GLN A 56 0.89 7.78 -13.37
C GLN A 56 0.42 9.16 -12.87
N GLU A 57 -0.89 9.39 -12.78
CA GLU A 57 -1.48 10.63 -12.28
C GLU A 57 -1.17 10.84 -10.80
N ARG A 58 -1.17 9.76 -10.01
CA ARG A 58 -0.73 9.82 -8.60
C ARG A 58 0.72 10.33 -8.48
N ARG A 59 1.61 9.91 -9.37
CA ARG A 59 3.00 10.39 -9.40
C ARG A 59 3.07 11.85 -9.84
N ALA A 60 2.26 12.27 -10.81
CA ALA A 60 2.18 13.66 -11.24
C ALA A 60 1.70 14.58 -10.10
N MET A 61 0.67 14.16 -9.36
CA MET A 61 0.16 14.89 -8.19
C MET A 61 1.24 15.04 -7.10
N ILE A 62 1.96 13.96 -6.78
CA ILE A 62 3.06 14.01 -5.79
C ILE A 62 4.18 14.93 -6.28
N LYS A 63 4.56 14.85 -7.57
CA LYS A 63 5.57 15.74 -8.14
C LYS A 63 5.15 17.20 -8.10
N GLY A 64 3.89 17.51 -8.39
CA GLY A 64 3.35 18.87 -8.29
C GLY A 64 3.38 19.41 -6.86
N ALA A 65 2.95 18.59 -5.89
CA ALA A 65 3.00 18.96 -4.47
C ALA A 65 4.44 19.21 -3.99
N LEU A 66 5.40 18.39 -4.42
CA LEU A 66 6.82 18.58 -4.10
C LEU A 66 7.40 19.84 -4.76
N LEU A 67 7.04 20.11 -6.01
CA LEU A 67 7.47 21.32 -6.72
C LEU A 67 6.98 22.59 -6.01
N ALA A 68 5.76 22.57 -5.47
CA ALA A 68 5.21 23.71 -4.73
C ALA A 68 5.96 24.00 -3.42
N ILE A 69 6.48 22.97 -2.74
CA ILE A 69 7.24 23.12 -1.49
C ILE A 69 8.71 23.52 -1.74
N PHE A 70 9.22 23.25 -2.95
CA PHE A 70 10.60 23.48 -3.35
C PHE A 70 11.14 24.88 -3.07
N PRO A 71 10.44 26.00 -3.39
CA PRO A 71 10.95 27.35 -3.14
C PRO A 71 11.17 27.65 -1.65
N VAL A 72 10.32 27.10 -0.76
CA VAL A 72 10.46 27.30 0.68
C VAL A 72 11.70 26.59 1.21
N VAL A 73 11.90 25.33 0.81
CA VAL A 73 13.10 24.56 1.18
C VAL A 73 14.37 25.23 0.64
N PHE A 74 14.32 25.69 -0.61
CA PHE A 74 15.44 26.41 -1.22
C PHE A 74 15.77 27.70 -0.47
N ALA A 75 14.79 28.47 -0.03
CA ALA A 75 14.99 29.69 0.76
C ALA A 75 15.68 29.42 2.11
N PHE A 76 15.34 28.32 2.79
CA PHE A 76 16.05 27.93 4.01
C PHE A 76 17.51 27.56 3.72
N ILE A 77 17.75 26.74 2.69
CA ILE A 77 19.10 26.34 2.31
C ILE A 77 19.96 27.56 1.96
N THR A 78 19.43 28.50 1.18
CA THR A 78 20.16 29.73 0.82
C THR A 78 20.43 30.61 2.03
N LEU A 79 19.49 30.73 2.98
CA LEU A 79 19.71 31.46 4.22
C LEU A 79 20.87 30.89 5.03
N PHE A 80 20.91 29.57 5.25
CA PHE A 80 22.00 28.91 5.95
C PHE A 80 23.33 29.03 5.19
N PHE A 81 23.29 28.90 3.87
CA PHE A 81 24.48 29.06 3.03
C PHE A 81 25.07 30.47 3.12
N VAL A 82 24.24 31.50 3.08
CA VAL A 82 24.68 32.89 3.25
C VAL A 82 25.25 33.12 4.65
N ALA A 83 24.59 32.64 5.69
CA ALA A 83 25.11 32.73 7.06
C ALA A 83 26.49 32.05 7.19
N PHE A 84 26.66 30.87 6.58
CA PHE A 84 27.93 30.16 6.55
C PHE A 84 29.03 30.96 5.83
N LEU A 85 28.72 31.56 4.67
CA LEU A 85 29.67 32.41 3.96
C LEU A 85 30.10 33.63 4.77
N ILE A 86 29.17 34.28 5.47
CA ILE A 86 29.46 35.44 6.33
C ILE A 86 30.42 35.03 7.45
N ILE A 87 30.15 33.91 8.13
CA ILE A 87 31.02 33.39 9.20
C ILE A 87 32.41 33.04 8.64
N HIS A 88 32.46 32.34 7.51
CA HIS A 88 33.71 31.95 6.88
C HIS A 88 34.56 33.18 6.51
N PHE A 89 33.96 34.19 5.88
CA PHE A 89 34.66 35.40 5.46
C PHE A 89 35.06 36.30 6.63
N TRP A 90 34.38 36.19 7.77
CA TRP A 90 34.72 36.96 8.97
C TRP A 90 35.81 36.30 9.83
N LEU A 91 35.87 34.96 9.85
CA LEU A 91 36.86 34.20 10.63
C LEU A 91 38.17 33.92 9.85
N THR A 92 38.13 34.00 8.52
CA THR A 92 39.31 33.96 7.65
C THR A 92 39.92 35.34 7.54
#